data_AF-A0A848DJQ1-F1
#
_entry.id   AF-A0A848DJQ1-F1
#
_cell.length_a   1.000
_cell.length_b   1.000
_cell.length_c   1.000
_cell.angle_alpha   90.00
_cell.angle_beta   90.00
_cell.angle_gamma   90.00
#
_symmetry.space_group_name_H-M   'P 1'
#
loop_
_entity.id
_entity.type
_entity.pdbx_description
1 polymer ?
#
loop_
_entity_poly.entity_id
_entity_poly.type
_entity_poly.pdbx_seq_one_letter_code
_entity_poly.pdbx_strand_id
1 'polypeptide(L)'
;MASIEEVRAGIALANDKASESIGALQQAQTCIEQAQAALQQVTEGSGQGDVDEANALYAQAAGSIADVQQAVSAAIQASEGVANRL
;
A
#
# COMPACT_ATOMS: atom_id res chain seq x y z
N MET A 1 3.47 -32.88 -9.61
CA MET A 1 4.48 -31.81 -9.60
C MET A 1 4.07 -30.85 -10.70
N ALA A 2 3.93 -29.55 -10.41
CA ALA A 2 3.62 -28.58 -11.46
C ALA A 2 4.77 -28.52 -12.47
N SER A 3 4.44 -28.39 -13.76
CA SER A 3 5.40 -28.12 -14.81
C SER A 3 5.99 -26.71 -14.66
N ILE A 4 7.17 -26.48 -15.27
CA ILE A 4 7.83 -25.16 -15.28
C ILE A 4 6.88 -24.07 -15.78
N GLU A 5 6.09 -24.38 -16.81
CA GLU A 5 5.13 -23.45 -17.40
C GLU A 5 3.99 -23.12 -16.43
N GLU A 6 3.45 -24.11 -15.72
CA GLU A 6 2.44 -23.89 -14.68
C GLU A 6 2.97 -23.03 -13.53
N VAL A 7 4.23 -23.22 -13.14
CA VAL A 7 4.86 -22.39 -12.09
C VAL A 7 5.03 -20.94 -12.57
N ARG A 8 5.49 -20.72 -13.82
CA ARG A 8 5.62 -19.38 -14.40
C ARG A 8 4.27 -18.67 -14.52
N ALA A 9 3.24 -19.37 -14.98
CA ALA A 9 1.88 -18.84 -15.05
C ALA A 9 1.33 -18.47 -13.66
N GLY A 10 1.59 -19.31 -12.65
CA GLY A 10 1.22 -19.02 -11.26
C GLY A 10 1.91 -17.77 -10.70
N ILE A 11 3.20 -17.58 -10.99
CA ILE A 11 3.95 -16.38 -10.60
C ILE A 11 3.39 -15.14 -11.29
N ALA A 12 3.11 -15.21 -12.59
CA ALA A 12 2.52 -14.10 -13.34
C ALA A 12 1.17 -13.67 -12.73
N LEU A 13 0.29 -14.63 -12.44
CA LEU A 13 -0.99 -14.35 -11.78
C LEU A 13 -0.82 -13.71 -10.38
N ALA A 14 0.15 -14.18 -9.59
CA ALA A 14 0.43 -13.59 -8.28
C ALA A 14 0.92 -12.14 -8.42
N ASN A 15 1.78 -11.85 -9.39
CA ASN A 15 2.30 -10.51 -9.66
C ASN A 15 1.21 -9.57 -10.20
N ASP A 16 0.28 -10.06 -11.02
CA ASP A 16 -0.87 -9.28 -11.47
C ASP A 16 -1.72 -8.83 -10.28
N LYS A 17 -2.02 -9.74 -9.35
CA LYS A 17 -2.77 -9.42 -8.12
C LYS A 17 -2.01 -8.49 -7.18
N ALA A 18 -0.70 -8.68 -7.05
CA ALA A 18 0.14 -7.76 -6.31
C ALA A 18 0.11 -6.35 -6.92
N SER A 19 0.17 -6.24 -8.26
CA SER A 19 0.12 -4.96 -8.97
C SER A 19 -1.23 -4.26 -8.83
N GLU A 20 -2.34 -5.01 -8.90
CA GLU A 20 -3.69 -4.48 -8.59
C GLU A 20 -3.74 -3.86 -7.18
N SER A 21 -3.10 -4.51 -6.20
CA SER A 21 -3.06 -4.01 -4.82
C SER A 21 -2.31 -2.68 -4.67
N ILE A 22 -1.25 -2.42 -5.46
CA ILE A 22 -0.51 -1.16 -5.44
C ILE A 22 -1.42 0.01 -5.80
N GLY A 23 -2.25 -0.14 -6.84
CA GLY A 23 -3.21 0.89 -7.23
C GLY A 23 -4.23 1.19 -6.13
N ALA A 24 -4.76 0.14 -5.49
CA ALA A 24 -5.68 0.29 -4.36
C ALA A 24 -5.02 0.95 -3.14
N LEU A 25 -3.75 0.64 -2.86
CA LEU A 25 -2.98 1.27 -1.78
C LEU A 25 -2.72 2.75 -2.07
N GLN A 26 -2.40 3.14 -3.31
CA GLN A 26 -2.23 4.54 -3.69
C GLN A 26 -3.53 5.34 -3.52
N GLN A 27 -4.67 4.75 -3.92
CA GLN A 27 -5.98 5.34 -3.68
C GLN A 27 -6.26 5.50 -2.18
N ALA A 28 -6.01 4.47 -1.38
CA ALA A 28 -6.21 4.51 0.06
C ALA A 28 -5.36 5.60 0.74
N GLN A 29 -4.09 5.73 0.34
CA GLN A 29 -3.21 6.79 0.83
C GLN A 29 -3.78 8.18 0.53
N THR A 30 -4.22 8.41 -0.72
CA THR A 30 -4.83 9.68 -1.14
C THR A 30 -6.07 10.01 -0.28
N CYS A 31 -6.94 9.03 -0.03
CA CYS A 31 -8.12 9.23 0.80
C CYS A 31 -7.76 9.56 2.26
N ILE A 32 -6.71 8.95 2.81
CA ILE A 32 -6.22 9.22 4.17
C ILE A 32 -5.67 10.64 4.29
N GLU A 33 -4.84 11.07 3.32
CA GLU A 33 -4.27 12.42 3.29
C GLU A 33 -5.39 13.48 3.17
N GLN A 34 -6.41 13.22 2.35
CA GLN A 34 -7.59 14.08 2.25
C GLN A 34 -8.39 14.13 3.56
N ALA A 35 -8.57 13.00 4.24
CA ALA A 35 -9.26 12.96 5.53
C ALA A 35 -8.50 13.75 6.61
N GLN A 36 -7.16 13.62 6.63
CA GLN A 36 -6.30 14.39 7.52
C GLN A 36 -6.45 15.91 7.27
N ALA A 37 -6.36 16.34 6.01
CA ALA A 37 -6.51 17.75 5.63
C ALA A 37 -7.89 18.29 6.00
N ALA A 38 -8.96 17.51 5.76
CA ALA A 38 -10.32 17.87 6.12
C ALA A 38 -10.49 18.02 7.63
N LEU A 39 -9.90 17.11 8.44
CA LEU A 39 -9.91 17.22 9.89
C LEU A 39 -9.23 18.51 10.35
N GLN A 40 -7.99 18.76 9.88
CA GLN A 40 -7.23 19.97 10.23
C GLN A 40 -8.02 21.24 9.97
N GLN A 41 -8.69 21.32 8.82
CA GLN A 41 -9.48 22.48 8.42
C GLN A 41 -10.66 22.75 9.37
N VAL A 42 -11.38 21.71 9.81
CA VAL A 42 -12.56 21.89 10.67
C VAL A 42 -12.21 22.11 12.14
N THR A 43 -10.97 21.79 12.53
CA THR A 43 -10.49 21.91 13.91
C THR A 43 -9.51 23.07 14.11
N GLU A 44 -9.24 23.85 13.07
CA GLU A 44 -8.36 25.00 13.14
C GLU A 44 -8.86 25.99 14.21
N GLY A 45 -8.00 26.31 15.18
CA GLY A 45 -8.33 27.21 16.30
C GLY A 45 -9.20 26.60 17.41
N SER A 46 -9.55 25.31 17.35
CA SER A 46 -10.44 24.68 18.33
C SER A 46 -9.75 24.28 19.65
N GLY A 47 -8.42 24.17 19.66
CA GLY A 47 -7.62 23.86 20.86
C GLY A 47 -7.87 22.45 21.45
N GLN A 48 -8.53 21.55 20.72
CA GLN A 48 -8.78 20.17 21.17
C GLN A 48 -7.53 19.29 21.03
N GLY A 49 -7.09 18.66 22.12
CA GLY A 49 -5.96 17.71 22.10
C GLY A 49 -6.21 16.43 21.29
N ASP A 50 -7.46 15.98 21.19
CA ASP A 50 -7.83 14.76 20.44
C ASP A 50 -7.56 14.90 18.92
N VAL A 51 -7.48 16.14 18.44
CA VAL A 51 -7.21 16.48 17.03
C VAL A 51 -5.76 16.17 16.67
N ASP A 52 -4.82 16.47 17.57
CA ASP A 52 -3.40 16.19 17.35
C ASP A 52 -3.18 14.67 17.29
N GLU A 53 -3.84 13.90 18.15
CA GLU A 53 -3.80 12.44 18.14
C GLU A 53 -4.38 11.88 16.84
N ALA A 54 -5.58 12.32 16.42
CA ALA A 54 -6.19 11.87 15.18
C ALA A 54 -5.33 12.20 13.95
N ASN A 55 -4.71 13.39 13.91
CA ASN A 55 -3.78 13.78 12.85
C ASN A 55 -2.53 12.89 12.83
N ALA A 56 -1.98 12.54 13.98
CA ALA A 56 -0.84 11.63 14.08
C ALA A 56 -1.20 10.22 13.58
N LEU A 57 -2.41 9.73 13.90
CA LEU A 57 -2.90 8.44 13.42
C LEU A 57 -3.10 8.42 11.90
N TYR A 58 -3.63 9.49 11.30
CA TYR A 58 -3.70 9.59 9.84
C TYR A 58 -2.32 9.60 9.18
N ALA A 59 -1.37 10.36 9.72
CA ALA A 59 0.00 10.38 9.21
C ALA A 59 0.66 8.99 9.31
N GLN A 60 0.47 8.28 10.43
CA GLN A 60 0.95 6.92 10.62
C GLN A 60 0.33 5.94 9.62
N ALA A 61 -0.98 6.05 9.37
CA ALA A 61 -1.68 5.20 8.41
C ALA A 61 -1.16 5.42 6.98
N ALA A 62 -0.96 6.67 6.56
CA ALA A 62 -0.38 6.99 5.25
C ALA A 62 1.05 6.42 5.11
N GLY A 63 1.88 6.56 6.14
CA GLY A 63 3.23 5.98 6.16
C GLY A 63 3.23 4.45 6.07
N SER A 64 2.34 3.79 6.84
CA SER A 64 2.21 2.33 6.82
C SER A 64 1.80 1.80 5.44
N ILE A 65 0.97 2.55 4.70
CA ILE A 65 0.62 2.20 3.33
C ILE A 65 1.83 2.27 2.40
N ALA A 66 2.67 3.29 2.53
CA ALA A 66 3.89 3.41 1.74
C ALA A 66 4.84 2.23 1.99
N ASP A 67 4.99 1.80 3.24
CA ASP A 67 5.79 0.62 3.60
C ASP A 67 5.24 -0.67 2.96
N VAL A 68 3.91 -0.84 2.96
CA VAL A 68 3.27 -1.98 2.30
C VAL A 68 3.47 -1.92 0.77
N GLN A 69 3.34 -0.75 0.13
CA GLN A 69 3.59 -0.60 -1.30
C GLN A 69 5.04 -1.00 -1.67
N GLN A 70 6.01 -0.64 -0.84
CA GLN A 70 7.40 -1.03 -1.02
C GLN A 70 7.58 -2.55 -0.88
N ALA A 71 6.98 -3.16 0.15
CA ALA A 71 7.05 -4.60 0.37
C ALA A 71 6.41 -5.39 -0.77
N VAL A 72 5.27 -4.95 -1.28
CA VAL A 72 4.59 -5.56 -2.44
C VAL A 72 5.45 -5.44 -3.70
N SER A 73 6.05 -4.26 -3.95
CA SER A 73 6.94 -4.06 -5.09
C SER A 73 8.18 -4.96 -5.03
N ALA A 74 8.77 -5.12 -3.84
CA ALA A 74 9.89 -6.03 -3.62
C ALA A 74 9.50 -7.50 -3.81
N ALA A 75 8.29 -7.89 -3.36
CA ALA A 75 7.77 -9.24 -3.56
C ALA A 75 7.56 -9.59 -5.04
N ILE A 76 7.05 -8.64 -5.84
CA ILE A 76 6.94 -8.79 -7.30
C ILE A 76 8.32 -9.06 -7.91
N GLN A 77 9.31 -8.20 -7.63
CA GLN A 77 10.67 -8.35 -8.17
C GLN A 77 11.32 -9.69 -7.77
N ALA A 78 11.15 -10.10 -6.51
CA ALA A 78 11.66 -11.38 -6.03
C ALA A 78 11.00 -12.57 -6.76
N SER A 79 9.69 -12.49 -7.00
CA SER A 79 8.91 -13.52 -7.70
C SER A 79 9.28 -13.60 -9.18
N GLU A 80 9.47 -12.47 -9.86
CA GLU A 80 10.01 -12.43 -11.24
C GLU A 80 11.40 -13.06 -11.32
N GLY A 81 12.25 -12.81 -10.32
CA GLY A 81 13.56 -13.45 -10.21
C GLY A 81 13.47 -14.97 -10.14
N VAL A 82 12.43 -15.54 -9.53
CA VAL A 82 12.18 -16.99 -9.54
C VAL A 82 11.79 -17.45 -10.94
N ALA A 83 10.81 -16.81 -11.57
CA ALA A 83 10.33 -17.19 -12.91
C ALA A 83 11.44 -17.18 -13.96
N ASN A 84 12.38 -16.22 -13.87
CA ASN A 84 13.51 -16.07 -14.79
C ASN A 84 14.60 -17.14 -14.63
N ARG A 85 14.66 -17.84 -13.48
CA ARG A 85 15.65 -18.90 -13.21
C ARG A 85 15.13 -20.32 -13.48
N LEU A 86 13.81 -20.49 -13.59
CA LEU A 86 13.16 -21.75 -13.97
C LEU A 86 13.32 -21.99 -15.47
#